data_AF-A0AAU7Q120-F1
#
_entry.id   AF-A0AAU7Q120-F1
#
_cell.length_a   1.000
_cell.length_b   1.000
_cell.length_c   1.000
_cell.angle_alpha   90.00
_cell.angle_beta   90.00
_cell.angle_gamma   90.00
#
_symmetry.space_group_name_H-M   'P 1'
#
loop_
_entity.id
_entity.type
_entity.pdbx_description
1 polymer ?
#
loop_
_entity_poly.entity_id
_entity_poly.type
_entity_poly.pdbx_seq_one_letter_code
_entity_poly.pdbx_strand_id
1 'polypeptide(L)'
;MPNTSEINQELVKAFNSILRFSDAVVTNCTVEVKSVKRSLFPSKENHIVLSFDKNMDINQRKKYLSNMKEKVIERFCPDETILDDCFYTKFFPFNFDQVNLTKDNKLLVPMGKKVVSNLKFLLANELARYATSTIIKEEDLNLDDVDDNIVDEVFDKGSYLYGAECHKKSLQDSFVEFLSSRIIDYENGPKKTKDFLQEKGNYVYIKKSVFDNPELIKDIVKDEVSVICRCFQVPSAENKMNETLKFAVVDLIRKALPHLPINSMWHTSHKESKDEFSILAPIVDCGNYIEFLNEKEINHINNEVFGGKEVLRDLKNDIAERGLPTYGVRQIYAIDFANPDIAYCVMDKIIESSVINKDHQLSIDPARVPKLSPPLDSPLPKTLPQEREDRDSGIETTPPKPKGSAACSSSDSSPEKDSTSLIKRFSMKRQSPKRKQPESTDISDGMKKNNRDSGGVHFLESSGKSCPSPDSKLESSTTESRARVPVGERDFSE
;
A
#
# COMPACT_ATOMS: atom_id res chain seq x y z
N MET A 1 -10.07 -1.28 27.83
CA MET A 1 -8.79 -1.20 27.07
C MET A 1 -9.13 -1.43 25.62
N PRO A 2 -8.75 -0.55 24.69
CA PRO A 2 -8.99 -0.78 23.28
C PRO A 2 -8.34 -2.10 22.84
N ASN A 3 -8.96 -2.81 21.91
CA ASN A 3 -8.44 -4.07 21.41
C ASN A 3 -7.13 -3.78 20.66
N THR A 4 -6.00 -4.01 21.31
CA THR A 4 -4.67 -3.72 20.76
C THR A 4 -4.47 -4.40 19.40
N SER A 5 -5.19 -5.49 19.14
CA SER A 5 -5.14 -6.15 17.85
C SER A 5 -5.80 -5.37 16.72
N GLU A 6 -6.94 -4.73 16.98
CA GLU A 6 -7.67 -3.93 15.99
C GLU A 6 -6.87 -2.66 15.64
N ILE A 7 -6.36 -1.94 16.65
CA ILE A 7 -5.48 -0.77 16.41
C ILE A 7 -4.29 -1.15 15.54
N ASN A 8 -3.65 -2.28 15.84
CA ASN A 8 -2.50 -2.75 15.07
C ASN A 8 -2.87 -3.09 13.62
N GLN A 9 -4.04 -3.67 13.38
CA GLN A 9 -4.54 -3.94 12.03
C GLN A 9 -4.76 -2.64 11.27
N GLU A 10 -5.47 -1.67 11.85
CA GLU A 10 -5.75 -0.40 11.19
C GLU A 10 -4.48 0.44 10.97
N LEU A 11 -3.50 0.41 11.90
CA LEU A 11 -2.20 1.07 11.69
C LEU A 11 -1.42 0.46 10.51
N VAL A 12 -1.48 -0.86 10.31
CA VAL A 12 -0.82 -1.50 9.17
C VAL A 12 -1.54 -1.16 7.85
N LYS A 13 -2.87 -1.06 7.87
CA LYS A 13 -3.65 -0.59 6.72
C LYS A 13 -3.33 0.87 6.39
N ALA A 14 -3.26 1.75 7.39
CA ALA A 14 -2.81 3.13 7.23
C ALA A 14 -1.41 3.21 6.64
N PHE A 15 -0.47 2.41 7.14
CA PHE A 15 0.87 2.34 6.57
C PHE A 15 0.88 1.95 5.08
N ASN A 16 0.08 0.96 4.68
CA ASN A 16 -0.03 0.59 3.26
C ASN A 16 -0.61 1.72 2.40
N SER A 17 -1.67 2.37 2.89
CA SER A 17 -2.37 3.44 2.15
C SER A 17 -1.51 4.69 2.01
N ILE A 18 -0.87 5.14 3.09
CA ILE A 18 -0.03 6.35 3.11
C ILE A 18 1.16 6.22 2.17
N LEU A 19 1.85 5.09 2.20
CA LEU A 19 2.99 4.87 1.30
C LEU A 19 2.60 4.80 -0.17
N ARG A 20 1.36 4.39 -0.46
CA ARG A 20 0.81 4.38 -1.81
C ARG A 20 0.32 5.76 -2.23
N PHE A 21 -0.39 6.48 -1.36
CA PHE A 21 -0.91 7.81 -1.63
C PHE A 21 0.22 8.79 -1.97
N SER A 22 1.33 8.68 -1.22
CA SER A 22 2.54 9.47 -1.44
C SER A 22 3.41 9.00 -2.61
N ASP A 23 2.96 8.00 -3.39
CA ASP A 23 3.73 7.37 -4.48
C ASP A 23 5.13 6.89 -4.03
N ALA A 24 5.30 6.60 -2.74
CA ALA A 24 6.60 6.26 -2.14
C ALA A 24 6.94 4.78 -2.36
N VAL A 25 6.08 3.87 -1.89
CA VAL A 25 6.32 2.42 -1.95
C VAL A 25 5.01 1.64 -2.01
N VAL A 26 4.97 0.64 -2.89
CA VAL A 26 3.92 -0.38 -2.89
C VAL A 26 4.21 -1.46 -1.85
N THR A 27 3.30 -1.66 -0.90
CA THR A 27 3.42 -2.66 0.17
C THR A 27 2.18 -3.57 0.23
N ASN A 28 2.33 -4.75 0.82
CA ASN A 28 1.22 -5.69 1.09
C ASN A 28 1.21 -6.16 2.55
N CYS A 29 1.52 -5.27 3.48
CA CYS A 29 1.62 -5.63 4.88
C CYS A 29 0.24 -6.04 5.43
N THR A 30 0.18 -7.17 6.12
CA THR A 30 -1.00 -7.65 6.86
C THR A 30 -0.61 -7.94 8.31
N VAL A 31 -1.58 -8.24 9.18
CA VAL A 31 -1.32 -8.60 10.58
C VAL A 31 -1.72 -10.04 10.83
N GLU A 32 -0.77 -10.87 11.26
CA GLU A 32 -1.00 -12.24 11.76
C GLU A 32 -0.83 -12.28 13.29
N VAL A 33 -1.77 -12.91 14.00
CA VAL A 33 -1.64 -13.16 15.45
C VAL A 33 -0.92 -14.49 15.66
N LYS A 34 0.27 -14.48 16.27
CA LYS A 34 1.06 -15.68 16.53
C LYS A 34 1.12 -16.03 18.01
N SER A 35 1.03 -17.32 18.30
CA SER A 35 1.29 -17.83 19.66
C SER A 35 2.79 -17.91 19.89
N VAL A 36 3.27 -17.13 20.86
CA VAL A 36 4.68 -17.05 21.23
C VAL A 36 4.87 -17.76 22.58
N LYS A 37 5.69 -18.81 22.59
CA LYS A 37 6.09 -19.51 23.82
C LYS A 37 7.36 -18.86 24.39
N ARG A 38 7.21 -17.66 24.99
CA ARG A 38 8.30 -16.99 25.72
C ARG A 38 8.25 -17.26 27.24
N SER A 39 7.15 -17.80 27.76
CA SER A 39 6.99 -18.17 29.18
C SER A 39 6.15 -19.45 29.34
N LEU A 40 5.91 -19.89 30.59
CA LEU A 40 5.02 -21.00 30.95
C LEU A 40 3.60 -20.87 30.37
N PHE A 41 3.19 -19.66 29.97
CA PHE A 41 1.92 -19.39 29.33
C PHE A 41 2.14 -18.84 27.91
N PRO A 42 1.52 -19.43 26.87
CA PRO A 42 1.60 -18.91 25.51
C PRO A 42 0.95 -17.52 25.45
N SER A 43 1.70 -16.52 25.00
CA SER A 43 1.19 -15.17 24.73
C SER A 43 0.88 -15.02 23.24
N LYS A 44 -0.23 -14.35 22.90
CA LYS A 44 -0.52 -13.97 21.51
C LYS A 44 0.20 -12.65 21.20
N GLU A 45 0.95 -12.60 20.11
CA GLU A 45 1.67 -11.41 19.66
C GLU A 45 1.34 -11.15 18.19
N ASN A 46 0.98 -9.91 17.88
CA ASN A 46 0.73 -9.47 16.51
C ASN A 46 2.05 -9.34 15.77
N HIS A 47 2.05 -9.79 14.52
CA HIS A 47 3.17 -9.67 13.61
C HIS A 47 2.71 -9.02 12.31
N ILE A 48 3.46 -8.02 11.86
CA ILE A 48 3.34 -7.53 10.49
C ILE A 48 3.91 -8.60 9.57
N VAL A 49 3.18 -8.91 8.51
CA VAL A 49 3.56 -9.89 7.49
C VAL A 49 3.60 -9.20 6.14
N LEU A 50 4.78 -9.14 5.55
CA LEU A 50 4.99 -8.74 4.18
C LEU A 50 5.31 -9.98 3.36
N SER A 51 4.54 -10.24 2.31
CA SER A 51 4.67 -11.46 1.50
C SER A 51 5.32 -11.17 0.15
N PHE A 52 6.31 -11.98 -0.23
CA PHE A 52 7.02 -11.88 -1.50
C PHE A 52 6.61 -13.01 -2.45
N ASP A 53 6.72 -12.74 -3.74
CA ASP A 53 6.53 -13.73 -4.79
C ASP A 53 7.54 -14.87 -4.62
N LYS A 54 7.09 -16.11 -4.89
CA LYS A 54 7.91 -17.31 -4.73
C LYS A 54 9.18 -17.31 -5.60
N ASN A 55 9.17 -16.54 -6.68
CA ASN A 55 10.29 -16.44 -7.62
C ASN A 55 11.27 -15.32 -7.24
N MET A 56 10.99 -14.52 -6.21
CA MET A 56 11.97 -13.53 -5.74
C MET A 56 13.04 -14.22 -4.91
N ASP A 57 14.32 -14.04 -5.23
CA ASP A 57 15.40 -14.53 -4.37
C ASP A 57 15.64 -13.62 -3.14
N ILE A 58 16.52 -14.03 -2.23
CA ILE A 58 16.83 -13.29 -0.99
C ILE A 58 17.42 -11.90 -1.30
N ASN A 59 18.23 -11.75 -2.35
CA ASN A 59 18.86 -10.48 -2.70
C ASN A 59 17.82 -9.50 -3.25
N GLN A 60 16.89 -9.98 -4.10
CA GLN A 60 15.77 -9.18 -4.59
C GLN A 60 14.87 -8.70 -3.45
N ARG A 61 14.59 -9.55 -2.46
CA ARG A 61 13.81 -9.17 -1.27
C ARG A 61 14.54 -8.13 -0.43
N LYS A 62 15.84 -8.31 -0.18
CA LYS A 62 16.66 -7.32 0.53
C LYS A 62 16.72 -5.99 -0.20
N LYS A 63 16.83 -6.01 -1.53
CA LYS A 63 16.79 -4.81 -2.37
C LYS A 63 15.46 -4.06 -2.25
N TYR A 64 14.33 -4.79 -2.29
CA TYR A 64 13.02 -4.19 -2.05
C TYR A 64 12.94 -3.53 -0.67
N LEU A 65 13.40 -4.22 0.39
CA LEU A 65 13.37 -3.69 1.75
C LEU A 65 14.26 -2.46 1.94
N SER A 66 15.47 -2.46 1.35
CA SER A 66 16.35 -1.27 1.34
C SER A 66 15.67 -0.08 0.68
N ASN A 67 15.09 -0.29 -0.51
CA ASN A 67 14.35 0.74 -1.23
C ASN A 67 13.14 1.25 -0.41
N MET A 68 12.40 0.35 0.24
CA MET A 68 11.29 0.75 1.11
C MET A 68 11.77 1.66 2.25
N LYS A 69 12.88 1.32 2.91
CA LYS A 69 13.48 2.18 3.95
C LYS A 69 13.87 3.54 3.39
N GLU A 70 14.63 3.57 2.30
CA GLU A 70 15.11 4.81 1.67
C GLU A 70 13.94 5.74 1.32
N LYS A 71 12.89 5.20 0.69
CA LYS A 71 11.69 5.95 0.32
C LYS A 71 10.88 6.45 1.51
N VAL A 72 10.82 5.69 2.60
CA VAL A 72 10.18 6.14 3.84
C VAL A 72 10.97 7.29 4.46
N ILE A 73 12.31 7.22 4.48
CA ILE A 73 13.16 8.30 5.00
C ILE A 73 12.99 9.56 4.14
N GLU A 74 13.16 9.44 2.82
CA GLU A 74 13.00 10.54 1.86
C GLU A 74 11.65 11.26 2.01
N ARG A 75 10.58 10.50 2.27
CA ARG A 75 9.22 11.06 2.39
C ARG A 75 8.92 11.69 3.74
N PHE A 76 9.35 11.06 4.85
CA PHE A 76 8.91 11.44 6.19
C PHE A 76 10.00 12.10 7.04
N CYS A 77 11.22 12.20 6.53
CA CYS A 77 12.37 12.76 7.21
C CYS A 77 13.27 13.51 6.20
N PRO A 78 12.88 14.72 5.78
CA PRO A 78 13.70 15.52 4.86
C PRO A 78 15.08 15.86 5.46
N ASP A 79 15.15 15.95 6.79
CA ASP A 79 16.41 16.03 7.53
C ASP A 79 16.73 14.69 8.22
N GLU A 80 17.69 13.95 7.65
CA GLU A 80 18.15 12.68 8.24
C GLU A 80 18.80 12.87 9.62
N THR A 81 19.25 14.07 9.97
CA THR A 81 19.96 14.32 11.25
C THR A 81 19.03 14.18 12.46
N ILE A 82 17.73 14.45 12.29
CA ILE A 82 16.72 14.31 13.34
C ILE A 82 15.99 12.95 13.30
N LEU A 83 16.34 12.06 12.37
CA LEU A 83 15.65 10.78 12.18
C LEU A 83 15.68 9.92 13.46
N ASP A 84 16.83 9.80 14.11
CA ASP A 84 16.99 9.05 15.37
C ASP A 84 16.26 9.73 16.55
N ASP A 85 16.01 11.04 16.45
CA ASP A 85 15.33 11.87 17.44
C ASP A 85 13.82 11.95 17.25
N CYS A 86 13.31 11.58 16.06
CA CYS A 86 11.87 11.53 15.75
C CYS A 86 11.33 10.09 15.67
N PHE A 87 12.14 9.12 15.21
CA PHE A 87 11.72 7.73 15.01
C PHE A 87 12.52 6.72 15.82
N TYR A 88 11.98 5.51 15.98
CA TYR A 88 12.74 4.38 16.53
C TYR A 88 13.39 3.60 15.38
N THR A 89 14.51 4.12 14.86
CA THR A 89 15.20 3.63 13.65
C THR A 89 15.72 2.19 13.72
N LYS A 90 15.90 1.66 14.93
CA LYS A 90 16.25 0.24 15.16
C LYS A 90 15.09 -0.72 14.88
N PHE A 91 13.90 -0.22 14.57
CA PHE A 91 12.68 -0.99 14.38
C PHE A 91 12.04 -0.69 13.01
N PHE A 92 11.10 -1.53 12.60
CA PHE A 92 10.33 -1.35 11.38
C PHE A 92 9.67 0.06 11.33
N PRO A 93 9.64 0.73 10.15
CA PRO A 93 10.11 0.26 8.83
C PRO A 93 11.58 0.57 8.52
N PHE A 94 12.41 0.98 9.48
CA PHE A 94 13.77 1.47 9.22
C PHE A 94 14.87 0.41 9.35
N ASN A 95 14.60 -0.70 10.04
CA ASN A 95 15.54 -1.78 10.23
C ASN A 95 14.90 -3.14 9.98
N PHE A 96 15.54 -3.94 9.12
CA PHE A 96 15.14 -5.31 8.77
C PHE A 96 16.14 -6.37 9.22
N ASP A 97 17.27 -5.99 9.83
CA ASP A 97 18.35 -6.92 10.21
C ASP A 97 17.94 -7.88 11.31
N GLN A 98 17.01 -7.47 12.17
CA GLN A 98 16.44 -8.31 13.23
C GLN A 98 15.26 -9.17 12.74
N VAL A 99 14.91 -9.08 11.45
CA VAL A 99 13.67 -9.61 10.92
C VAL A 99 13.91 -10.91 10.18
N ASN A 100 13.17 -11.94 10.57
CA ASN A 100 13.29 -13.26 9.96
C ASN A 100 12.63 -13.25 8.57
N LEU A 101 13.46 -13.20 7.52
CA LEU A 101 13.08 -13.65 6.20
C LEU A 101 12.86 -15.16 6.27
N THR A 102 11.59 -15.56 6.31
CA THR A 102 11.20 -16.96 6.40
C THR A 102 11.48 -17.70 5.10
N LYS A 103 11.62 -19.02 5.18
CA LYS A 103 11.67 -19.90 4.01
C LYS A 103 10.40 -19.80 3.15
N ASP A 104 9.29 -19.36 3.74
CA ASP A 104 7.98 -19.23 3.10
C ASP A 104 7.79 -17.90 2.36
N ASN A 105 8.89 -17.23 1.98
CA ASN A 105 8.87 -15.97 1.22
C ASN A 105 8.11 -14.85 1.94
N LYS A 106 8.16 -14.84 3.28
CA LYS A 106 7.54 -13.79 4.10
C LYS A 106 8.58 -13.12 4.99
N LEU A 107 8.42 -11.82 5.18
CA LEU A 107 9.01 -11.07 6.28
C LEU A 107 8.02 -11.07 7.46
N LEU A 108 8.51 -11.34 8.68
CA LEU A 108 7.69 -11.33 9.90
C LEU A 108 8.27 -10.37 10.93
N VAL A 109 7.54 -9.29 11.23
CA VAL A 109 7.96 -8.25 12.19
C VAL A 109 7.05 -8.28 13.43
N PRO A 110 7.55 -8.59 14.63
CA PRO A 110 6.77 -8.48 15.86
C PRO A 110 6.33 -7.04 16.14
N MET A 111 5.05 -6.83 16.43
CA MET A 111 4.48 -5.50 16.72
C MET A 111 4.67 -5.09 18.18
N GLY A 112 5.93 -4.85 18.55
CA GLY A 112 6.26 -4.25 19.84
C GLY A 112 5.90 -2.76 19.91
N LYS A 113 5.95 -2.18 21.12
CA LYS A 113 5.61 -0.76 21.36
C LYS A 113 6.31 0.22 20.41
N LYS A 114 7.58 -0.04 20.07
CA LYS A 114 8.37 0.85 19.19
C LYS A 114 7.95 0.78 17.72
N VAL A 115 7.56 -0.40 17.23
CA VAL A 115 6.99 -0.56 15.88
C VAL A 115 5.65 0.18 15.80
N VAL A 116 4.77 -0.03 16.79
CA VAL A 116 3.48 0.68 16.87
C VAL A 116 3.68 2.20 16.91
N SER A 117 4.65 2.70 17.69
CA SER A 117 4.98 4.12 17.70
C SER A 117 5.44 4.63 16.33
N ASN A 118 6.33 3.92 15.63
CA ASN A 118 6.76 4.32 14.29
C ASN A 118 5.58 4.43 13.32
N LEU A 119 4.65 3.47 13.32
CA LEU A 119 3.46 3.54 12.45
C LEU A 119 2.59 4.77 12.78
N LYS A 120 2.43 5.11 14.06
CA LYS A 120 1.71 6.31 14.50
C LYS A 120 2.44 7.61 14.12
N PHE A 121 3.77 7.64 14.21
CA PHE A 121 4.56 8.79 13.80
C PHE A 121 4.44 9.04 12.29
N LEU A 122 4.51 7.99 11.48
CA LEU A 122 4.31 8.11 10.02
C LEU A 122 2.92 8.63 9.67
N LEU A 123 1.88 8.12 10.33
CA LEU A 123 0.51 8.61 10.16
C LEU A 123 0.37 10.08 10.59
N ALA A 124 0.98 10.48 11.71
CA ALA A 124 0.95 11.87 12.17
C ALA A 124 1.66 12.81 11.19
N ASN A 125 2.82 12.39 10.67
CA ASN A 125 3.57 13.14 9.66
C ASN A 125 2.75 13.30 8.37
N GLU A 126 2.06 12.25 7.88
CA GLU A 126 1.25 12.39 6.67
C GLU A 126 0.11 13.39 6.85
N LEU A 127 -0.55 13.41 8.01
CA LEU A 127 -1.59 14.42 8.29
C LEU A 127 -1.01 15.84 8.36
N ALA A 128 0.18 16.02 8.95
CA ALA A 128 0.86 17.31 8.98
C ALA A 128 1.23 17.77 7.55
N ARG A 129 1.76 16.86 6.72
CA ARG A 129 2.08 17.14 5.32
C ARG A 129 0.85 17.48 4.47
N TYR A 130 -0.29 16.86 4.75
CA TYR A 130 -1.55 17.24 4.12
C TYR A 130 -1.91 18.70 4.43
N ALA A 131 -1.76 19.12 5.69
CA ALA A 131 -2.01 20.50 6.10
C ALA A 131 -1.05 21.47 5.40
N THR A 132 0.26 21.19 5.37
CA THR A 132 1.22 22.06 4.65
C THR A 132 0.93 22.14 3.15
N SER A 133 0.59 21.02 2.51
CA SER A 133 0.22 20.98 1.09
C SER A 133 -1.05 21.78 0.79
N THR A 134 -2.00 21.80 1.74
CA THR A 134 -3.24 22.58 1.61
C THR A 134 -2.96 24.07 1.78
N ILE A 135 -2.10 24.47 2.72
CA ILE A 135 -1.63 25.87 2.84
C ILE A 135 -1.04 26.36 1.51
N ILE A 136 -0.08 25.61 0.95
CA ILE A 136 0.57 25.95 -0.32
C ILE A 136 -0.48 26.21 -1.41
N LYS A 137 -1.48 25.33 -1.51
CA LYS A 137 -2.50 25.39 -2.55
C LYS A 137 -3.54 26.49 -2.34
N GLU A 138 -4.08 26.61 -1.13
CA GLU A 138 -5.21 27.49 -0.82
C GLU A 138 -4.75 28.94 -0.54
N GLU A 139 -3.53 29.13 -0.05
CA GLU A 139 -2.94 30.46 0.20
C GLU A 139 -2.04 30.95 -0.93
N ASP A 140 -1.90 30.17 -2.02
CA ASP A 140 -1.07 30.49 -3.20
C ASP A 140 0.37 30.86 -2.81
N LEU A 141 0.96 30.05 -1.91
CA LEU A 141 2.33 30.22 -1.43
C LEU A 141 3.29 29.30 -2.16
N ASN A 142 4.55 29.71 -2.29
CA ASN A 142 5.58 28.83 -2.80
C ASN A 142 5.96 27.78 -1.74
N LEU A 143 6.40 26.61 -2.20
CA LEU A 143 6.86 25.52 -1.34
C LEU A 143 7.95 26.00 -0.37
N ASP A 144 8.97 26.71 -0.88
CA ASP A 144 10.08 27.23 -0.07
C ASP A 144 9.60 28.15 1.06
N ASP A 145 8.57 28.98 0.82
CA ASP A 145 8.02 29.87 1.84
C ASP A 145 7.36 29.10 2.99
N VAL A 146 6.76 27.95 2.71
CA VAL A 146 6.12 27.11 3.73
C VAL A 146 7.16 26.26 4.45
N ASP A 147 8.07 25.62 3.71
CA ASP A 147 9.13 24.77 4.26
C ASP A 147 10.10 25.56 5.16
N ASP A 148 10.45 26.81 4.80
CA ASP A 148 11.28 27.68 5.62
C ASP A 148 10.58 28.18 6.89
N ASN A 149 9.26 28.04 7.00
CA ASN A 149 8.48 28.60 8.10
C ASN A 149 7.70 27.57 8.92
N ILE A 150 7.55 26.33 8.46
CA ILE A 150 6.97 25.20 9.20
C ILE A 150 7.99 24.07 9.17
N VAL A 151 8.80 23.99 10.23
CA VAL A 151 9.95 23.09 10.31
C VAL A 151 9.64 21.94 11.25
N ASP A 152 9.89 20.70 10.82
CA ASP A 152 9.79 19.52 11.68
C ASP A 152 10.75 19.65 12.88
N GLU A 153 10.22 19.51 14.09
CA GLU A 153 10.98 19.74 15.32
C GLU A 153 11.16 18.46 16.14
N VAL A 154 12.27 18.34 16.87
CA VAL A 154 12.49 17.24 17.80
C VAL A 154 11.50 17.32 18.96
N PHE A 155 10.82 16.21 19.27
CA PHE A 155 9.80 16.16 20.32
C PHE A 155 9.99 14.97 21.27
N ASP A 156 9.41 15.09 22.47
CA ASP A 156 9.30 13.96 23.39
C ASP A 156 8.36 12.90 22.81
N LYS A 157 8.92 11.85 22.19
CA LYS A 157 8.23 10.63 21.71
C LYS A 157 7.37 9.95 22.78
N GLY A 158 7.62 10.24 24.05
CA GLY A 158 6.81 9.82 25.19
C GLY A 158 5.42 10.47 25.19
N SER A 159 5.35 11.73 24.76
CA SER A 159 4.20 12.63 24.92
C SER A 159 3.52 13.01 23.60
N TYR A 160 4.27 13.08 22.49
CA TYR A 160 3.78 13.54 21.19
C TYR A 160 4.10 12.54 20.06
N LEU A 161 3.39 12.66 18.94
CA LEU A 161 3.62 11.90 17.70
C LEU A 161 4.34 12.70 16.62
N TYR A 162 4.25 14.02 16.70
CA TYR A 162 4.78 14.97 15.75
C TYR A 162 4.91 16.33 16.44
N GLY A 163 5.88 17.12 16.00
CA GLY A 163 6.09 18.50 16.43
C GLY A 163 6.57 19.32 15.24
N ALA A 164 6.07 20.54 15.13
CA ALA A 164 6.55 21.53 14.17
C ALA A 164 6.79 22.87 14.86
N GLU A 165 7.84 23.57 14.43
CA GLU A 165 8.07 24.97 14.73
C GLU A 165 7.53 25.85 13.60
N CYS A 166 6.65 26.80 13.93
CA CYS A 166 6.04 27.71 12.98
C CYS A 166 6.59 29.13 13.16
N HIS A 167 7.53 29.57 12.33
CA HIS A 167 8.19 30.88 12.48
C HIS A 167 7.27 32.09 12.23
N LYS A 168 6.22 31.90 11.42
CA LYS A 168 5.18 32.92 11.17
C LYS A 168 3.89 32.55 11.88
N LYS A 169 3.33 33.49 12.64
CA LYS A 169 2.07 33.28 13.36
C LYS A 169 0.89 33.00 12.43
N SER A 170 0.82 33.68 11.28
CA SER A 170 -0.23 33.42 10.28
C SER A 170 -0.18 31.98 9.77
N LEU A 171 1.02 31.47 9.44
CA LEU A 171 1.17 30.08 8.98
C LEU A 171 0.92 29.07 10.09
N GLN A 172 1.26 29.40 11.34
CA GLN A 172 0.88 28.57 12.49
C GLN A 172 -0.65 28.44 12.59
N ASP A 173 -1.37 29.55 12.47
CA ASP A 173 -2.84 29.57 12.57
C ASP A 173 -3.47 28.74 11.43
N SER A 174 -2.99 28.91 10.20
CA SER A 174 -3.43 28.10 9.05
C SER A 174 -3.10 26.62 9.21
N PHE A 175 -1.89 26.29 9.69
CA PHE A 175 -1.48 24.91 9.93
C PHE A 175 -2.37 24.23 10.98
N VAL A 176 -2.66 24.92 12.08
CA VAL A 176 -3.58 24.44 13.10
C VAL A 176 -4.99 24.29 12.54
N GLU A 177 -5.48 25.24 11.73
CA GLU A 177 -6.80 25.18 11.12
C GLU A 177 -6.96 23.97 10.19
N PHE A 178 -6.10 23.84 9.18
CA PHE A 178 -6.19 22.76 8.19
C PHE A 178 -5.98 21.38 8.82
N LEU A 179 -4.98 21.24 9.71
CA LEU A 179 -4.76 19.99 10.44
C LEU A 179 -5.95 19.65 11.35
N SER A 180 -6.56 20.67 11.98
CA SER A 180 -7.71 20.47 12.85
C SER A 180 -8.94 20.04 12.05
N SER A 181 -9.28 20.73 10.98
CA SER A 181 -10.42 20.40 10.13
C SER A 181 -10.30 18.97 9.64
N ARG A 182 -9.13 18.60 9.10
CA ARG A 182 -8.87 17.24 8.59
C ARG A 182 -9.17 16.16 9.64
N ILE A 183 -8.80 16.36 10.90
CA ILE A 183 -8.99 15.36 11.96
C ILE A 183 -10.41 15.40 12.54
N ILE A 184 -11.00 16.58 12.71
CA ILE A 184 -12.33 16.78 13.33
C ILE A 184 -13.45 16.25 12.42
N ASP A 185 -13.28 16.41 11.11
CA ASP A 185 -14.29 16.07 10.10
C ASP A 185 -14.53 14.56 9.96
N TYR A 186 -13.59 13.72 10.42
CA TYR A 186 -13.81 12.28 10.50
C TYR A 186 -14.91 11.94 11.52
N GLU A 187 -15.75 10.95 11.18
CA GLU A 187 -16.85 10.49 12.04
C GLU A 187 -16.35 10.19 13.46
N ASN A 188 -15.28 9.39 13.56
CA ASN A 188 -14.68 8.95 14.81
C ASN A 188 -13.53 9.86 15.31
N GLY A 189 -13.38 11.03 14.72
CA GLY A 189 -12.38 12.03 15.09
C GLY A 189 -12.70 12.76 16.41
N PRO A 190 -11.67 13.22 17.15
CA PRO A 190 -11.87 14.12 18.28
C PRO A 190 -12.54 15.42 17.80
N LYS A 191 -13.50 15.93 18.57
CA LYS A 191 -14.33 17.08 18.15
C LYS A 191 -13.80 18.44 18.58
N LYS A 192 -12.67 18.49 19.29
CA LYS A 192 -12.02 19.73 19.70
C LYS A 192 -10.53 19.65 19.41
N THR A 193 -9.99 20.69 18.77
CA THR A 193 -8.56 20.83 18.45
C THR A 193 -7.66 20.51 19.64
N LYS A 194 -7.96 21.08 20.82
CA LYS A 194 -7.16 20.87 22.04
C LYS A 194 -7.11 19.43 22.54
N ASP A 195 -7.97 18.53 22.06
CA ASP A 195 -7.98 17.13 22.49
C ASP A 195 -6.86 16.33 21.79
N PHE A 196 -6.36 16.79 20.64
CA PHE A 196 -5.34 16.12 19.85
C PHE A 196 -4.16 17.01 19.45
N LEU A 197 -4.32 18.34 19.40
CA LEU A 197 -3.25 19.30 19.22
C LEU A 197 -2.87 20.00 20.52
N GLN A 198 -1.62 20.44 20.59
CA GLN A 198 -1.13 21.32 21.62
C GLN A 198 -0.23 22.38 21.00
N GLU A 199 -0.58 23.64 21.23
CA GLU A 199 0.26 24.79 20.87
C GLU A 199 1.09 25.22 22.10
N LYS A 200 2.37 25.52 21.89
CA LYS A 200 3.26 26.11 22.90
C LYS A 200 4.12 27.18 22.22
N GLY A 201 3.77 28.46 22.40
CA GLY A 201 4.45 29.52 21.66
C GLY A 201 4.28 29.32 20.16
N ASN A 202 5.38 29.27 19.42
CA ASN A 202 5.42 29.00 17.99
C ASN A 202 5.44 27.50 17.63
N TYR A 203 5.33 26.60 18.60
CA TYR A 203 5.35 25.16 18.35
C TYR A 203 3.95 24.56 18.34
N VAL A 204 3.71 23.61 17.42
CA VAL A 204 2.47 22.83 17.30
C VAL A 204 2.80 21.35 17.42
N TYR A 205 2.10 20.64 18.31
CA TYR A 205 2.34 19.21 18.56
C TYR A 205 1.09 18.37 18.38
N ILE A 206 1.23 17.19 17.77
CA ILE A 206 0.19 16.15 17.74
C ILE A 206 0.36 15.25 18.95
N LYS A 207 -0.68 15.12 19.77
CA LYS A 207 -0.67 14.30 21.00
C LYS A 207 -0.65 12.81 20.70
N LYS A 208 0.04 12.05 21.55
CA LYS A 208 0.20 10.58 21.43
C LYS A 208 -1.10 9.78 21.35
N SER A 209 -2.15 10.26 22.02
CA SER A 209 -3.40 9.53 22.20
C SER A 209 -4.35 9.61 21.00
N VAL A 210 -4.09 10.48 20.01
CA VAL A 210 -5.03 10.69 18.89
C VAL A 210 -5.32 9.38 18.14
N PHE A 211 -4.31 8.54 17.92
CA PHE A 211 -4.46 7.23 17.25
C PHE A 211 -4.58 6.05 18.23
N ASP A 212 -5.14 6.28 19.42
CA ASP A 212 -5.59 5.17 20.29
C ASP A 212 -7.02 4.72 19.95
N ASN A 213 -7.73 5.46 19.09
CA ASN A 213 -9.03 5.05 18.54
C ASN A 213 -8.84 4.33 17.19
N PRO A 214 -9.08 3.00 17.09
CA PRO A 214 -8.94 2.28 15.82
C PRO A 214 -9.93 2.75 14.75
N GLU A 215 -11.15 3.17 15.12
CA GLU A 215 -12.13 3.63 14.14
C GLU A 215 -11.72 4.96 13.50
N LEU A 216 -11.03 5.85 14.22
CA LEU A 216 -10.45 7.05 13.61
C LEU A 216 -9.38 6.69 12.57
N ILE A 217 -8.49 5.75 12.89
CA ILE A 217 -7.45 5.31 11.94
C ILE A 217 -8.13 4.73 10.70
N LYS A 218 -9.17 3.93 10.88
CA LYS A 218 -9.96 3.35 9.80
C LYS A 218 -10.66 4.41 8.95
N ASP A 219 -11.25 5.45 9.54
CA ASP A 219 -11.86 6.56 8.81
C ASP A 219 -10.83 7.29 7.92
N ILE A 220 -9.63 7.53 8.45
CA ILE A 220 -8.52 8.09 7.67
C ILE A 220 -8.20 7.15 6.50
N VAL A 221 -8.02 5.85 6.75
CA VAL A 221 -7.72 4.88 5.70
C VAL A 221 -8.80 4.84 4.62
N LYS A 222 -10.09 4.86 5.01
CA LYS A 222 -11.23 4.85 4.08
C LYS A 222 -11.17 6.06 3.13
N ASP A 223 -10.92 7.24 3.68
CA ASP A 223 -10.87 8.47 2.88
C ASP A 223 -9.69 8.45 1.90
N GLU A 224 -8.48 8.16 2.39
CA GLU A 224 -7.27 8.06 1.54
C GLU A 224 -7.44 7.04 0.41
N VAL A 225 -7.99 5.86 0.72
CA VAL A 225 -8.26 4.81 -0.26
C VAL A 225 -9.33 5.21 -1.26
N SER A 226 -10.41 5.85 -0.82
CA SER A 226 -11.48 6.32 -1.68
C SER A 226 -10.95 7.32 -2.71
N VAL A 227 -10.14 8.29 -2.28
CA VAL A 227 -9.49 9.27 -3.16
C VAL A 227 -8.63 8.58 -4.21
N ILE A 228 -7.75 7.65 -3.80
CA ILE A 228 -6.89 6.90 -4.74
C ILE A 228 -7.72 6.15 -5.79
N CYS A 229 -8.77 5.45 -5.37
CA CYS A 229 -9.55 4.61 -6.27
C CYS A 229 -10.48 5.41 -7.20
N ARG A 230 -10.95 6.60 -6.80
CA ARG A 230 -11.72 7.51 -7.67
C ARG A 230 -10.88 8.07 -8.82
N CYS A 231 -9.56 8.09 -8.68
CA CYS A 231 -8.61 8.60 -9.68
C CYS A 231 -8.15 7.57 -10.72
N PHE A 232 -8.84 6.44 -10.94
CA PHE A 232 -8.52 5.47 -12.01
C PHE A 232 -8.77 5.98 -13.44
N GLN A 233 -8.83 7.31 -13.61
CA GLN A 233 -9.37 8.02 -14.76
C GLN A 233 -8.36 8.35 -15.85
N VAL A 234 -7.08 8.46 -15.52
CA VAL A 234 -6.11 9.05 -16.46
C VAL A 234 -5.13 7.98 -16.89
N PRO A 235 -5.14 7.50 -18.15
CA PRO A 235 -3.93 7.00 -18.78
C PRO A 235 -3.00 8.20 -18.98
N SER A 236 -2.50 8.80 -17.90
CA SER A 236 -1.31 9.63 -17.95
C SER A 236 -0.17 8.68 -17.68
N ALA A 237 0.91 8.83 -18.43
CA ALA A 237 2.17 8.15 -18.14
C ALA A 237 2.74 8.51 -16.75
N GLU A 238 2.05 9.37 -15.98
CA GLU A 238 2.52 10.05 -14.78
C GLU A 238 2.16 9.33 -13.47
N ASN A 239 1.10 8.50 -13.40
CA ASN A 239 0.75 7.80 -12.14
C ASN A 239 0.75 6.27 -12.27
N LYS A 240 1.95 5.69 -12.27
CA LYS A 240 2.20 4.24 -12.42
C LYS A 240 1.60 3.40 -11.27
N MET A 241 1.49 3.94 -10.05
CA MET A 241 0.95 3.20 -8.90
C MET A 241 -0.57 3.00 -8.98
N ASN A 242 -1.31 3.99 -9.49
CA ASN A 242 -2.76 3.87 -9.70
C ASN A 242 -3.09 2.84 -10.79
N GLU A 243 -2.37 2.84 -11.90
CA GLU A 243 -2.51 1.82 -12.94
C GLU A 243 -2.19 0.42 -12.41
N THR A 244 -1.11 0.27 -11.63
CA THR A 244 -0.76 -1.01 -10.99
C THR A 244 -1.89 -1.50 -10.06
N LEU A 245 -2.58 -0.59 -9.37
CA LEU A 245 -3.70 -0.95 -8.51
C LEU A 245 -4.92 -1.42 -9.31
N LYS A 246 -5.29 -0.68 -10.36
CA LYS A 246 -6.36 -1.05 -11.28
C LYS A 246 -6.12 -2.45 -11.88
N PHE A 247 -4.88 -2.74 -12.30
CA PHE A 247 -4.51 -4.08 -12.74
C PHE A 247 -4.66 -5.13 -11.64
N ALA A 248 -4.34 -4.82 -10.39
CA ALA A 248 -4.55 -5.74 -9.27
C ALA A 248 -6.04 -6.03 -9.01
N VAL A 249 -6.93 -5.04 -9.18
CA VAL A 249 -8.40 -5.24 -9.11
C VAL A 249 -8.84 -6.21 -10.22
N VAL A 250 -8.44 -5.96 -11.47
CA VAL A 250 -8.75 -6.84 -12.63
C VAL A 250 -8.26 -8.25 -12.36
N ASP A 251 -7.00 -8.37 -11.92
CA ASP A 251 -6.33 -9.65 -11.71
C ASP A 251 -6.95 -10.46 -10.57
N LEU A 252 -7.45 -9.79 -9.52
CA LEU A 252 -8.21 -10.42 -8.43
C LEU A 252 -9.49 -11.06 -8.97
N ILE A 253 -10.28 -10.30 -9.73
CA ILE A 253 -11.56 -10.77 -10.30
C ILE A 253 -11.33 -11.89 -11.31
N ARG A 254 -10.34 -11.73 -12.21
CA ARG A 254 -9.93 -12.76 -13.16
C ARG A 254 -9.53 -14.06 -12.46
N LYS A 255 -8.81 -13.98 -11.34
CA LYS A 255 -8.39 -15.18 -10.58
C LYS A 255 -9.55 -15.83 -9.82
N ALA A 256 -10.56 -15.06 -9.42
CA ALA A 256 -11.79 -15.58 -8.82
C ALA A 256 -12.67 -16.29 -9.86
N LEU A 257 -12.67 -15.81 -11.11
CA LEU A 257 -13.44 -16.36 -12.22
C LEU A 257 -12.53 -16.83 -13.38
N PRO A 258 -11.68 -17.85 -13.17
CA PRO A 258 -10.64 -18.24 -14.14
C PRO A 258 -11.19 -18.83 -15.45
N HIS A 259 -12.49 -19.11 -15.52
CA HIS A 259 -13.18 -19.62 -16.70
C HIS A 259 -13.67 -18.51 -17.64
N LEU A 260 -13.59 -17.24 -17.23
CA LEU A 260 -14.02 -16.08 -18.02
C LEU A 260 -12.81 -15.26 -18.50
N PRO A 261 -12.81 -14.80 -19.77
CA PRO A 261 -11.78 -13.90 -20.30
C PRO A 261 -11.97 -12.45 -19.82
N ILE A 262 -11.66 -12.20 -18.54
CA ILE A 262 -11.72 -10.86 -17.93
C ILE A 262 -10.32 -10.25 -17.98
N ASN A 263 -10.08 -9.35 -18.92
CA ASN A 263 -8.77 -8.68 -19.09
C ASN A 263 -8.81 -7.17 -18.84
N SER A 264 -10.00 -6.61 -18.64
CA SER A 264 -10.21 -5.18 -18.46
C SER A 264 -11.46 -4.92 -17.62
N MET A 265 -11.59 -3.68 -17.16
CA MET A 265 -12.80 -3.16 -16.54
C MET A 265 -13.33 -2.05 -17.43
N TRP A 266 -14.65 -1.90 -17.44
CA TRP A 266 -15.32 -0.72 -17.94
C TRP A 266 -15.41 0.33 -16.84
N HIS A 267 -15.09 1.57 -17.18
CA HIS A 267 -14.94 2.69 -16.25
C HIS A 267 -15.95 3.78 -16.57
N THR A 268 -16.64 4.30 -15.57
CA THR A 268 -17.65 5.33 -15.78
C THR A 268 -17.86 6.19 -14.54
N SER A 269 -18.58 7.30 -14.72
CA SER A 269 -18.83 8.29 -13.68
C SER A 269 -20.08 7.98 -12.90
N HIS A 270 -20.06 8.26 -11.61
CA HIS A 270 -21.26 8.32 -10.79
C HIS A 270 -22.12 9.54 -11.19
N LYS A 271 -23.45 9.43 -11.14
CA LYS A 271 -24.38 10.49 -11.54
C LYS A 271 -24.23 11.77 -10.72
N GLU A 272 -23.82 11.61 -9.46
CA GLU A 272 -23.61 12.72 -8.50
C GLU A 272 -22.24 13.38 -8.67
N SER A 273 -21.30 12.73 -9.35
CA SER A 273 -19.94 13.24 -9.58
C SER A 273 -19.58 13.04 -11.04
N LYS A 274 -19.88 14.07 -11.84
CA LYS A 274 -19.70 13.96 -13.29
C LYS A 274 -18.23 13.82 -13.65
N ASP A 275 -17.30 14.47 -12.96
CA ASP A 275 -15.90 14.59 -13.41
C ASP A 275 -14.96 13.48 -12.92
N GLU A 276 -15.48 12.39 -12.36
CA GLU A 276 -14.67 11.28 -11.82
C GLU A 276 -15.11 9.94 -12.44
N PHE A 277 -14.20 8.97 -12.64
CA PHE A 277 -14.59 7.57 -12.98
C PHE A 277 -14.48 6.68 -11.75
N SER A 278 -15.37 6.92 -10.79
CA SER A 278 -15.45 6.15 -9.55
C SER A 278 -16.10 4.78 -9.69
N ILE A 279 -16.78 4.50 -10.82
CA ILE A 279 -17.48 3.23 -11.04
C ILE A 279 -16.66 2.32 -11.97
N LEU A 280 -16.37 1.11 -11.51
CA LEU A 280 -15.62 0.09 -12.25
C LEU A 280 -16.42 -1.21 -12.37
N ALA A 281 -16.71 -1.62 -13.59
CA ALA A 281 -17.43 -2.86 -13.89
C ALA A 281 -16.53 -3.88 -14.60
N PRO A 282 -16.44 -5.14 -14.15
CA PRO A 282 -15.72 -6.16 -14.90
C PRO A 282 -16.41 -6.45 -16.23
N ILE A 283 -15.60 -6.62 -17.28
CA ILE A 283 -16.10 -6.98 -18.60
C ILE A 283 -15.50 -8.30 -19.07
N VAL A 284 -16.35 -9.13 -19.66
CA VAL A 284 -16.00 -10.40 -20.29
C VAL A 284 -15.81 -10.12 -21.78
N ASP A 285 -14.63 -10.47 -22.30
CA ASP A 285 -14.32 -10.36 -23.72
C ASP A 285 -14.87 -11.57 -24.48
N CYS A 286 -15.97 -11.37 -25.22
CA CYS A 286 -16.58 -12.39 -26.08
C CYS A 286 -16.07 -12.32 -27.52
N GLY A 287 -14.96 -11.62 -27.77
CA GLY A 287 -14.33 -11.43 -29.07
C GLY A 287 -14.92 -10.26 -29.84
N ASN A 288 -16.16 -10.39 -30.32
CA ASN A 288 -16.83 -9.35 -31.13
C ASN A 288 -17.74 -8.41 -30.33
N TYR A 289 -17.93 -8.67 -29.04
CA TYR A 289 -18.68 -7.82 -28.11
C TYR A 289 -18.19 -8.03 -26.68
N ILE A 290 -18.62 -7.16 -25.77
CA ILE A 290 -18.35 -7.26 -24.34
C ILE A 290 -19.63 -7.63 -23.60
N GLU A 291 -19.50 -8.43 -22.55
CA GLU A 291 -20.58 -8.71 -21.60
C GLU A 291 -20.19 -8.28 -20.18
N PHE A 292 -21.19 -7.94 -19.37
CA PHE A 292 -21.02 -7.75 -17.93
C PHE A 292 -21.28 -9.08 -17.21
N LEU A 293 -20.68 -9.23 -16.04
CA LEU A 293 -20.88 -10.42 -15.20
C LEU A 293 -22.36 -10.60 -14.83
N ASN A 294 -22.79 -11.85 -14.75
CA ASN A 294 -24.13 -12.21 -14.30
C ASN A 294 -24.22 -12.29 -12.77
N GLU A 295 -25.44 -12.32 -12.25
CA GLU A 295 -25.71 -12.35 -10.81
C GLU A 295 -25.01 -13.52 -10.07
N LYS A 296 -24.88 -14.70 -10.70
CA LYS A 296 -24.22 -15.86 -10.07
C LYS A 296 -22.72 -15.62 -9.89
N GLU A 297 -22.05 -15.06 -10.88
CA GLU A 297 -20.63 -14.70 -10.83
C GLU A 297 -20.38 -13.61 -9.78
N ILE A 298 -21.25 -12.61 -9.73
CA ILE A 298 -21.21 -11.53 -8.75
C ILE A 298 -21.43 -12.05 -7.33
N ASN A 299 -22.42 -12.92 -7.13
CA ASN A 299 -22.67 -13.56 -5.84
C ASN A 299 -21.47 -14.39 -5.39
N HIS A 300 -20.78 -15.08 -6.29
CA HIS A 300 -19.54 -15.77 -5.93
C HIS A 300 -18.45 -14.79 -5.47
N ILE A 301 -18.22 -13.71 -6.22
CA ILE A 301 -17.19 -12.71 -5.85
C ILE A 301 -17.52 -12.07 -4.49
N ASN A 302 -18.75 -11.57 -4.31
CA ASN A 302 -19.16 -10.92 -3.07
C ASN A 302 -19.07 -11.88 -1.86
N ASN A 303 -19.53 -13.13 -2.00
CA ASN A 303 -19.56 -14.09 -0.89
C ASN A 303 -18.20 -14.71 -0.59
N GLU A 304 -17.49 -15.20 -1.60
CA GLU A 304 -16.27 -16.00 -1.42
C GLU A 304 -15.01 -15.12 -1.39
N VAL A 305 -14.94 -14.07 -2.21
CA VAL A 305 -13.76 -13.18 -2.25
C VAL A 305 -13.88 -12.09 -1.20
N PHE A 306 -15.03 -11.40 -1.12
CA PHE A 306 -15.26 -10.28 -0.20
C PHE A 306 -15.99 -10.67 1.11
N GLY A 307 -16.12 -11.97 1.39
CA GLY A 307 -16.61 -12.45 2.69
C GLY A 307 -18.05 -12.07 3.00
N GLY A 308 -18.91 -11.99 1.98
CA GLY A 308 -20.32 -11.65 2.10
C GLY A 308 -20.63 -10.15 2.01
N LYS A 309 -19.63 -9.30 1.78
CA LYS A 309 -19.86 -7.88 1.52
C LYS A 309 -20.29 -7.67 0.07
N GLU A 310 -21.34 -6.87 -0.12
CA GLU A 310 -21.86 -6.51 -1.44
C GLU A 310 -21.00 -5.42 -2.10
N VAL A 311 -19.84 -5.84 -2.63
CA VAL A 311 -18.87 -4.95 -3.29
C VAL A 311 -19.28 -4.64 -4.73
N LEU A 312 -19.70 -5.66 -5.47
CA LEU A 312 -20.30 -5.49 -6.79
C LEU A 312 -21.83 -5.51 -6.65
N ARG A 313 -22.47 -4.39 -6.96
CA ARG A 313 -23.94 -4.23 -6.92
C ARG A 313 -24.44 -3.65 -8.24
N ASP A 314 -25.74 -3.75 -8.51
CA ASP A 314 -26.33 -3.14 -9.71
C ASP A 314 -26.32 -1.61 -9.58
N LEU A 315 -25.46 -0.96 -10.37
CA LEU A 315 -25.23 0.48 -10.36
C LEU A 315 -25.80 1.18 -11.59
N LYS A 316 -26.60 0.51 -12.41
CA LYS A 316 -27.13 1.09 -13.66
C LYS A 316 -27.79 2.46 -13.45
N ASN A 317 -28.54 2.65 -12.37
CA ASN A 317 -29.26 3.90 -12.07
C ASN A 317 -28.39 4.94 -11.35
N ASP A 318 -27.16 4.58 -10.99
CA ASP A 318 -26.19 5.44 -10.32
C ASP A 318 -25.10 5.93 -11.28
N ILE A 319 -25.02 5.35 -12.47
CA ILE A 319 -24.11 5.76 -13.54
C ILE A 319 -24.63 7.03 -14.22
N ALA A 320 -23.73 7.98 -14.50
CA ALA A 320 -24.03 9.17 -15.27
C ALA A 320 -24.50 8.79 -16.70
N GLU A 321 -25.53 9.46 -17.21
CA GLU A 321 -26.17 9.13 -18.50
C GLU A 321 -25.18 9.03 -19.67
N ARG A 322 -24.20 9.95 -19.75
CA ARG A 322 -23.13 9.95 -20.76
C ARG A 322 -22.26 8.70 -20.76
N GLY A 323 -22.23 8.02 -19.62
CA GLY A 323 -21.43 6.85 -19.36
C GLY A 323 -22.26 5.58 -19.35
N LEU A 324 -23.51 5.56 -19.82
CA LEU A 324 -24.26 4.32 -20.03
C LEU A 324 -23.89 3.69 -21.38
N PRO A 325 -23.80 2.35 -21.48
CA PRO A 325 -23.61 1.68 -22.75
C PRO A 325 -24.74 2.02 -23.73
N THR A 326 -24.40 2.19 -25.01
CA THR A 326 -25.37 2.52 -26.09
C THR A 326 -26.34 1.38 -26.39
N TYR A 327 -26.02 0.15 -25.99
CA TYR A 327 -26.90 -1.01 -26.09
C TYR A 327 -27.65 -1.17 -24.76
N GLY A 328 -28.94 -1.51 -24.81
CA GLY A 328 -29.86 -1.55 -23.67
C GLY A 328 -29.56 -2.62 -22.62
N VAL A 329 -28.43 -2.47 -21.92
CA VAL A 329 -28.00 -3.34 -20.83
C VAL A 329 -28.98 -3.20 -19.67
N ARG A 330 -29.52 -4.33 -19.18
CA ARG A 330 -30.55 -4.33 -18.14
C ARG A 330 -29.98 -4.04 -16.76
N GLN A 331 -28.80 -4.54 -16.45
CA GLN A 331 -28.12 -4.47 -15.15
C GLN A 331 -26.63 -4.30 -15.36
N ILE A 332 -25.98 -3.49 -14.52
CA ILE A 332 -24.52 -3.29 -14.56
C ILE A 332 -24.00 -3.49 -13.14
N TYR A 333 -23.45 -4.68 -12.89
CA TYR A 333 -22.81 -4.98 -11.61
C TYR A 333 -21.40 -4.39 -11.58
N ALA A 334 -21.19 -3.43 -10.69
CA ALA A 334 -19.96 -2.66 -10.65
C ALA A 334 -19.57 -2.29 -9.22
N ILE A 335 -18.30 -1.93 -9.07
CA ILE A 335 -17.69 -1.42 -7.84
C ILE A 335 -17.86 0.10 -7.83
N ASP A 336 -18.43 0.63 -6.77
CA ASP A 336 -18.56 2.07 -6.53
C ASP A 336 -17.47 2.54 -5.56
N PHE A 337 -16.39 3.11 -6.09
CA PHE A 337 -15.31 3.67 -5.28
C PHE A 337 -15.63 5.06 -4.71
N ALA A 338 -16.76 5.68 -5.04
CA ALA A 338 -17.21 6.87 -4.31
C ALA A 338 -17.65 6.50 -2.89
N ASN A 339 -18.04 5.25 -2.65
CA ASN A 339 -18.32 4.73 -1.33
C ASN A 339 -17.02 4.31 -0.60
N PRO A 340 -16.63 5.00 0.49
CA PRO A 340 -15.36 4.72 1.17
C PRO A 340 -15.29 3.33 1.82
N ASP A 341 -16.42 2.74 2.24
CA ASP A 341 -16.45 1.39 2.81
C ASP A 341 -16.16 0.32 1.75
N ILE A 342 -16.68 0.52 0.54
CA ILE A 342 -16.41 -0.36 -0.61
C ILE A 342 -14.95 -0.24 -1.03
N ALA A 343 -14.44 0.98 -1.18
CA ALA A 343 -13.05 1.23 -1.53
C ALA A 343 -12.09 0.59 -0.52
N TYR A 344 -12.34 0.81 0.77
CA TYR A 344 -11.59 0.19 1.87
C TYR A 344 -11.62 -1.34 1.80
N CYS A 345 -12.80 -1.93 1.58
CA CYS A 345 -12.96 -3.38 1.48
C CYS A 345 -12.19 -3.97 0.29
N VAL A 346 -12.24 -3.33 -0.87
CA VAL A 346 -11.53 -3.76 -2.08
C VAL A 346 -10.02 -3.71 -1.85
N MET A 347 -9.53 -2.60 -1.27
CA MET A 347 -8.11 -2.45 -0.98
C MET A 347 -7.59 -3.47 0.02
N ASP A 348 -8.32 -3.68 1.12
CA ASP A 348 -7.96 -4.69 2.12
C ASP A 348 -7.80 -6.06 1.46
N LYS A 349 -8.75 -6.42 0.59
CA LYS A 349 -8.72 -7.70 -0.10
C LYS A 349 -7.58 -7.84 -1.11
N ILE A 350 -7.26 -6.78 -1.86
CA ILE A 350 -6.11 -6.76 -2.76
C ILE A 350 -4.82 -6.98 -1.95
N ILE A 351 -4.66 -6.29 -0.83
CA ILE A 351 -3.49 -6.43 0.04
C ILE A 351 -3.37 -7.87 0.56
N GLU A 352 -4.43 -8.43 1.15
CA GLU A 352 -4.45 -9.82 1.66
C GLU A 352 -4.09 -10.86 0.59
N SER A 353 -4.62 -10.64 -0.62
CA SER A 353 -4.50 -11.57 -1.74
C SER A 353 -3.20 -11.40 -2.52
N SER A 354 -2.37 -10.41 -2.20
CA SER A 354 -1.20 -10.05 -2.99
C SER A 354 0.13 -10.52 -2.40
N VAL A 355 1.14 -10.55 -3.27
CA VAL A 355 2.57 -10.65 -2.97
C VAL A 355 3.33 -9.52 -3.66
N ILE A 356 4.46 -9.11 -3.10
CA ILE A 356 5.41 -8.21 -3.78
C ILE A 356 6.19 -9.02 -4.80
N ASN A 357 6.21 -8.57 -6.06
CA ASN A 357 6.96 -9.22 -7.13
C ASN A 357 8.37 -8.62 -7.33
N LYS A 358 9.14 -9.20 -8.26
CA LYS A 358 10.51 -8.75 -8.59
C LYS A 358 10.59 -7.30 -9.09
N ASP A 359 9.48 -6.78 -9.62
CA ASP A 359 9.35 -5.41 -10.13
C ASP A 359 8.86 -4.44 -9.04
N HIS A 360 8.82 -4.90 -7.78
CA HIS A 360 8.38 -4.16 -6.59
C HIS A 360 6.91 -3.73 -6.65
N GLN A 361 6.07 -4.49 -7.37
CA GLN A 361 4.64 -4.24 -7.53
C GLN A 361 3.80 -5.30 -6.82
N LEU A 362 2.52 -5.01 -6.63
CA LEU A 362 1.55 -6.02 -6.20
C LEU A 362 1.30 -7.02 -7.33
N SER A 363 1.33 -8.30 -6.99
CA SER A 363 0.81 -9.38 -7.84
C SER A 363 -0.17 -10.21 -7.02
N ILE A 364 -1.36 -10.48 -7.54
CA ILE A 364 -2.33 -11.31 -6.83
C ILE A 364 -1.81 -12.76 -6.80
N ASP A 365 -1.78 -13.40 -5.64
CA ASP A 365 -1.41 -14.80 -5.49
C ASP A 365 -2.63 -15.69 -5.73
N PRO A 366 -2.68 -16.51 -6.79
CA PRO A 366 -3.82 -17.38 -7.07
C PRO A 366 -4.14 -18.37 -5.95
N ALA A 367 -3.18 -18.68 -5.06
CA ALA A 367 -3.39 -19.56 -3.92
C ALA A 367 -4.21 -18.90 -2.79
N ARG A 368 -4.36 -17.57 -2.83
CA ARG A 368 -5.06 -16.78 -1.81
C ARG A 368 -6.45 -16.30 -2.25
N VAL A 369 -6.86 -16.63 -3.47
CA VAL A 369 -8.13 -16.21 -4.07
C VAL A 369 -9.04 -17.43 -4.21
N PRO A 370 -10.19 -17.47 -3.51
CA PRO A 370 -11.22 -18.47 -3.75
C PRO A 370 -11.71 -18.42 -5.20
N LYS A 371 -11.89 -19.59 -5.81
CA LYS A 371 -12.21 -19.69 -7.25
C LYS A 371 -13.57 -20.32 -7.47
N LEU A 372 -14.32 -19.77 -8.41
CA LEU A 372 -15.52 -20.44 -8.91
C LEU A 372 -15.06 -21.57 -9.82
N SER A 373 -15.31 -22.81 -9.37
CA SER A 373 -15.13 -23.97 -10.22
C SER A 373 -16.15 -23.89 -11.37
N PRO A 374 -15.74 -24.15 -12.63
CA PRO A 374 -16.69 -24.15 -13.74
C PRO A 374 -17.79 -25.20 -13.48
N PRO A 375 -19.02 -24.97 -13.97
CA PRO A 375 -20.01 -26.04 -14.03
C PRO A 375 -19.42 -27.22 -14.81
N LEU A 376 -19.56 -28.44 -14.29
CA LEU A 376 -19.00 -29.65 -14.92
C LEU A 376 -19.50 -29.88 -16.37
N ASP A 377 -20.56 -29.18 -16.79
CA ASP A 377 -21.28 -29.41 -18.05
C ASP A 377 -21.22 -28.25 -19.06
N SER A 378 -20.36 -27.24 -18.87
CA SER A 378 -20.20 -26.17 -19.86
C SER A 378 -19.14 -26.55 -20.90
N PRO A 379 -19.48 -26.61 -22.20
CA PRO A 379 -18.49 -26.87 -23.24
C PRO A 379 -17.51 -25.70 -23.28
N LEU A 380 -16.23 -25.97 -23.01
CA LEU A 380 -15.13 -25.03 -23.27
C LEU A 380 -15.29 -24.45 -24.69
N PRO A 381 -15.10 -23.13 -24.87
CA PRO A 381 -15.00 -22.57 -26.22
C PRO A 381 -13.90 -23.33 -26.95
N LYS A 382 -14.27 -24.00 -28.04
CA LYS A 382 -13.30 -24.67 -28.91
C LYS A 382 -12.32 -23.60 -29.39
N THR A 383 -11.08 -23.68 -28.92
CA THR A 383 -9.98 -22.96 -29.54
C THR A 383 -9.95 -23.41 -31.00
N LEU A 384 -10.27 -22.51 -31.92
CA LEU A 384 -10.13 -22.76 -33.35
C LEU A 384 -8.66 -23.11 -33.62
N PRO A 385 -8.35 -24.18 -34.36
CA PRO A 385 -6.98 -24.46 -34.75
C PRO A 385 -6.43 -23.25 -35.52
N GLN A 386 -5.32 -22.69 -35.06
CA GLN A 386 -4.51 -21.80 -35.87
C GLN A 386 -4.12 -22.56 -37.15
N GLU A 387 -4.72 -22.19 -38.28
CA GLU A 387 -4.19 -22.52 -39.59
C GLU A 387 -2.79 -21.92 -39.68
N ARG A 388 -1.77 -22.79 -39.68
CA ARG A 388 -0.45 -22.41 -40.16
C ARG A 388 -0.54 -22.30 -41.68
N GLU A 389 -0.40 -21.07 -42.17
CA GLU A 389 -0.02 -20.85 -43.57
C GLU A 389 1.41 -21.38 -43.75
N ASP A 390 1.55 -22.59 -44.31
CA ASP A 390 2.77 -23.02 -44.97
C ASP A 390 2.43 -23.32 -46.43
N ARG A 391 2.82 -22.40 -47.31
CA ARG A 391 3.00 -22.66 -48.75
C ARG A 391 4.33 -23.40 -48.90
N ASP A 392 4.36 -24.57 -49.56
CA ASP A 392 4.80 -24.68 -50.96
C ASP A 392 4.77 -26.13 -51.50
N SER A 393 4.33 -26.23 -52.76
CA SER A 393 4.48 -27.23 -53.84
C SER A 393 4.80 -28.72 -53.60
N GLY A 394 4.01 -29.58 -54.27
CA GLY A 394 4.41 -30.95 -54.59
C GLY A 394 3.28 -31.85 -55.10
N ILE A 395 3.12 -31.90 -56.41
CA ILE A 395 2.10 -32.62 -57.20
C ILE A 395 2.25 -34.16 -57.14
N GLU A 396 1.10 -34.86 -57.04
CA GLU A 396 0.64 -36.00 -57.88
C GLU A 396 0.18 -37.33 -57.23
N THR A 397 -1.05 -37.69 -57.64
CA THR A 397 -1.65 -39.03 -57.86
C THR A 397 -2.27 -39.86 -56.73
N THR A 398 -3.37 -40.50 -57.15
CA THR A 398 -4.53 -41.07 -56.47
C THR A 398 -4.38 -42.59 -56.13
N PRO A 399 -5.37 -43.25 -55.48
CA PRO A 399 -5.16 -44.34 -54.51
C PRO A 399 -5.40 -45.76 -55.07
N PRO A 400 -5.30 -46.80 -54.21
CA PRO A 400 -6.41 -47.74 -54.17
C PRO A 400 -6.86 -48.19 -52.76
N LYS A 401 -8.07 -48.75 -52.77
CA LYS A 401 -8.98 -49.18 -51.70
C LYS A 401 -8.76 -50.71 -51.40
N PRO A 402 -9.60 -51.43 -50.60
CA PRO A 402 -9.15 -52.19 -49.42
C PRO A 402 -9.45 -53.72 -49.45
N LYS A 403 -9.11 -54.39 -48.32
CA LYS A 403 -9.70 -55.62 -47.71
C LYS A 403 -8.82 -56.88 -47.67
N GLY A 404 -8.83 -57.52 -46.50
CA GLY A 404 -8.34 -58.87 -46.19
C GLY A 404 -7.86 -58.92 -44.73
N SER A 405 -8.72 -59.08 -43.72
CA SER A 405 -9.30 -60.34 -43.20
C SER A 405 -8.41 -61.06 -42.17
N ALA A 406 -9.07 -61.62 -41.14
CA ALA A 406 -8.59 -62.56 -40.11
C ALA A 406 -7.86 -61.91 -38.91
N ALA A 407 -8.11 -62.25 -37.64
CA ALA A 407 -8.94 -63.28 -37.03
C ALA A 407 -9.20 -62.94 -35.54
N CYS A 408 -10.33 -63.44 -35.04
CA CYS A 408 -10.55 -64.08 -33.74
C CYS A 408 -9.93 -63.46 -32.46
N SER A 409 -10.74 -62.95 -31.54
CA SER A 409 -11.50 -63.70 -30.52
C SER A 409 -10.67 -63.97 -29.26
N SER A 410 -11.00 -63.27 -28.17
CA SER A 410 -11.46 -63.91 -26.93
C SER A 410 -11.85 -62.84 -25.91
N SER A 411 -13.11 -62.92 -25.51
CA SER A 411 -13.76 -62.22 -24.41
C SER A 411 -13.29 -62.77 -23.05
N ASP A 412 -13.79 -62.10 -22.00
CA ASP A 412 -13.99 -62.58 -20.64
C ASP A 412 -12.73 -62.58 -19.75
N SER A 413 -12.74 -62.10 -18.50
CA SER A 413 -13.82 -61.80 -17.56
C SER A 413 -13.25 -61.05 -16.34
N SER A 414 -14.06 -60.17 -15.74
CA SER A 414 -14.00 -59.73 -14.33
C SER A 414 -14.03 -60.95 -13.35
N PRO A 415 -13.97 -60.84 -12.00
CA PRO A 415 -14.07 -59.64 -11.15
C PRO A 415 -13.24 -59.62 -9.84
N GLU A 416 -13.42 -58.52 -9.09
CA GLU A 416 -13.59 -58.42 -7.63
C GLU A 416 -12.43 -58.62 -6.61
N LYS A 417 -12.40 -57.60 -5.72
CA LYS A 417 -12.34 -57.65 -4.23
C LYS A 417 -11.01 -57.47 -3.49
N ASP A 418 -10.99 -56.33 -2.81
CA ASP A 418 -10.84 -56.14 -1.37
C ASP A 418 -9.51 -56.41 -0.64
N SER A 419 -9.23 -55.44 0.24
CA SER A 419 -8.76 -55.58 1.62
C SER A 419 -7.33 -55.12 1.98
N THR A 420 -7.35 -54.06 2.79
CA THR A 420 -6.70 -53.91 4.10
C THR A 420 -5.19 -53.60 4.20
N SER A 421 -4.97 -52.40 4.78
CA SER A 421 -4.11 -52.06 5.92
C SER A 421 -2.76 -52.76 6.08
N LEU A 422 -1.71 -51.95 6.26
CA LEU A 422 -0.62 -52.29 7.19
C LEU A 422 0.09 -51.03 7.69
N ILE A 423 -0.14 -50.77 8.98
CA ILE A 423 0.66 -49.92 9.87
C ILE A 423 2.05 -50.56 10.01
N LYS A 424 3.12 -49.77 9.88
CA LYS A 424 4.42 -50.10 10.47
C LYS A 424 5.01 -48.91 11.23
N ARG A 425 5.03 -49.06 12.55
CA ARG A 425 5.84 -48.31 13.52
C ARG A 425 7.26 -48.89 13.55
N PHE A 426 8.27 -48.02 13.65
CA PHE A 426 9.57 -48.26 14.31
C PHE A 426 9.95 -46.92 14.98
N SER A 427 9.85 -46.78 16.30
CA SER A 427 10.74 -47.24 17.38
C SER A 427 12.12 -46.55 17.43
N MET A 428 12.15 -45.55 18.31
CA MET A 428 13.18 -44.86 19.08
C MET A 428 14.68 -45.25 18.96
N LYS A 429 15.53 -44.22 19.00
CA LYS A 429 16.65 -44.14 19.97
C LYS A 429 17.08 -42.70 20.26
N ARG A 430 17.17 -42.38 21.56
CA ARG A 430 17.68 -41.16 22.17
C ARG A 430 19.20 -41.09 22.04
N GLN A 431 19.77 -39.90 21.89
CA GLN A 431 21.04 -39.49 22.51
C GLN A 431 21.12 -37.94 22.59
N SER A 432 21.13 -37.43 23.81
CA SER A 432 21.83 -36.20 24.24
C SER A 432 23.00 -36.69 25.12
N PRO A 433 24.07 -35.93 25.47
CA PRO A 433 24.09 -34.46 25.68
C PRO A 433 25.43 -33.74 25.31
N LYS A 434 25.45 -32.40 25.40
CA LYS A 434 26.35 -31.63 26.31
C LYS A 434 26.32 -30.12 26.04
N ARG A 435 26.11 -29.38 27.15
CA ARG A 435 26.37 -27.96 27.36
C ARG A 435 27.83 -27.61 27.04
N LYS A 436 28.07 -26.44 26.43
CA LYS A 436 29.16 -25.52 26.75
C LYS A 436 28.72 -24.07 26.48
N GLN A 437 28.91 -23.22 27.48
CA GLN A 437 29.09 -21.76 27.46
C GLN A 437 29.95 -21.43 28.70
N PRO A 438 30.58 -20.25 28.82
CA PRO A 438 31.03 -19.28 27.81
C PRO A 438 32.50 -18.82 28.05
N GLU A 439 33.11 -18.12 27.08
CA GLU A 439 34.26 -17.20 27.26
C GLU A 439 33.96 -16.04 26.29
N SER A 440 33.67 -14.79 26.68
CA SER A 440 34.41 -13.78 27.47
C SER A 440 35.75 -13.37 26.86
N THR A 441 35.75 -12.29 26.09
CA THR A 441 36.83 -11.30 26.08
C THR A 441 36.27 -9.97 25.57
N ASP A 442 36.23 -9.00 26.47
CA ASP A 442 36.43 -7.58 26.20
C ASP A 442 37.76 -7.36 25.45
N ILE A 443 37.85 -6.27 24.69
CA ILE A 443 38.96 -5.28 24.65
C ILE A 443 38.66 -4.23 23.56
N SER A 444 38.29 -3.05 24.06
CA SER A 444 38.73 -1.68 23.73
C SER A 444 39.18 -1.25 22.32
N ASP A 445 38.67 -0.06 21.98
CA ASP A 445 39.37 1.16 21.51
C ASP A 445 40.20 1.15 20.23
N GLY A 446 39.93 2.17 19.40
CA GLY A 446 40.85 2.59 18.36
C GLY A 446 40.29 3.67 17.42
N MET A 447 40.15 4.90 17.94
CA MET A 447 40.07 6.13 17.13
C MET A 447 41.06 6.12 15.94
N LYS A 448 40.62 6.59 14.77
CA LYS A 448 41.42 7.52 13.96
C LYS A 448 40.58 8.30 12.96
N LYS A 449 40.47 9.60 13.24
CA LYS A 449 40.19 10.69 12.29
C LYS A 449 41.19 10.64 11.13
N ASN A 450 40.76 11.09 9.95
CA ASN A 450 41.56 11.97 9.09
C ASN A 450 40.65 12.75 8.13
N ASN A 451 40.79 14.08 8.21
CA ASN A 451 40.29 15.08 7.27
C ASN A 451 41.11 15.07 5.96
N ARG A 452 40.46 15.48 4.87
CA ARG A 452 40.98 16.32 3.75
C ARG A 452 39.81 16.50 2.77
N ASP A 453 39.14 17.65 2.72
CA ASP A 453 39.50 18.85 1.95
C ASP A 453 40.18 18.54 0.60
N SER A 454 39.49 18.82 -0.52
CA SER A 454 39.76 19.99 -1.40
C SER A 454 39.29 19.80 -2.86
N GLY A 455 38.74 20.89 -3.44
CA GLY A 455 38.65 21.20 -4.88
C GLY A 455 37.39 20.70 -5.61
N GLY A 456 36.48 21.51 -6.19
CA GLY A 456 36.58 22.89 -6.64
C GLY A 456 37.09 22.98 -8.07
N VAL A 457 36.22 22.90 -9.09
CA VAL A 457 36.42 23.46 -10.45
C VAL A 457 35.06 23.77 -11.12
N HIS A 458 34.88 25.05 -11.48
CA HIS A 458 33.86 25.61 -12.39
C HIS A 458 34.04 25.14 -13.84
N PHE A 459 32.96 25.00 -14.63
CA PHE A 459 32.97 25.35 -16.06
C PHE A 459 31.56 25.70 -16.60
N LEU A 460 31.41 26.99 -16.91
CA LEU A 460 30.82 27.67 -18.08
C LEU A 460 29.35 27.54 -18.55
N GLU A 461 28.83 28.76 -18.74
CA GLU A 461 27.62 29.26 -19.37
C GLU A 461 27.46 28.95 -20.88
N SER A 462 26.22 28.96 -21.34
CA SER A 462 25.72 29.71 -22.52
C SER A 462 24.19 29.56 -22.56
N SER A 463 23.32 30.46 -23.02
CA SER A 463 23.32 31.87 -23.40
C SER A 463 21.89 32.16 -23.90
N GLY A 464 21.30 33.32 -23.62
CA GLY A 464 20.01 33.68 -24.24
C GLY A 464 19.38 34.98 -23.75
N LYS A 465 19.99 36.11 -24.09
CA LYS A 465 19.53 37.49 -23.81
C LYS A 465 18.21 37.83 -24.52
N SER A 466 17.36 38.62 -23.86
CA SER A 466 16.80 39.85 -24.43
C SER A 466 16.08 40.71 -23.37
N CYS A 467 16.69 41.84 -23.02
CA CYS A 467 16.00 43.06 -22.59
C CYS A 467 16.15 44.11 -23.70
N PRO A 468 15.32 45.17 -23.70
CA PRO A 468 15.81 46.42 -23.12
C PRO A 468 14.80 47.19 -22.24
N SER A 469 15.38 47.92 -21.29
CA SER A 469 14.87 48.91 -20.30
C SER A 469 14.39 50.24 -20.96
N PRO A 470 14.20 51.41 -20.27
CA PRO A 470 14.31 51.77 -18.84
C PRO A 470 13.28 52.80 -18.29
N ASP A 471 13.56 53.28 -17.05
CA ASP A 471 13.14 54.50 -16.32
C ASP A 471 12.14 54.23 -15.17
N SER A 472 12.38 54.60 -13.89
CA SER A 472 13.08 55.77 -13.36
C SER A 472 13.39 55.67 -11.84
N LYS A 473 14.60 56.12 -11.47
CA LYS A 473 15.02 57.03 -10.37
C LYS A 473 14.48 56.96 -8.90
N LEU A 474 15.47 56.85 -7.98
CA LEU A 474 15.72 57.60 -6.70
C LEU A 474 14.71 57.37 -5.54
N GLU A 475 15.04 57.26 -4.24
CA GLU A 475 16.17 57.73 -3.42
C GLU A 475 16.13 57.12 -1.98
N SER A 476 17.29 57.12 -1.28
CA SER A 476 17.55 57.14 0.20
C SER A 476 16.90 56.10 1.14
N SER A 477 17.64 55.17 1.77
CA SER A 477 18.56 55.28 2.94
C SER A 477 17.92 55.66 4.29
N THR A 478 17.93 54.74 5.26
CA THR A 478 18.44 54.98 6.63
C THR A 478 18.57 53.67 7.42
N THR A 479 19.79 53.43 7.87
CA THR A 479 20.19 52.49 8.93
C THR A 479 19.82 53.06 10.30
N GLU A 480 19.27 52.24 11.19
CA GLU A 480 19.44 52.46 12.64
C GLU A 480 19.56 51.15 13.41
N SER A 481 20.74 50.95 13.98
CA SER A 481 21.09 49.92 14.93
C SER A 481 20.52 50.26 16.30
N ARG A 482 19.93 49.31 17.04
CA ARG A 482 19.84 49.45 18.50
C ARG A 482 20.06 48.14 19.24
N ALA A 483 20.92 48.28 20.23
CA ALA A 483 21.52 47.24 21.04
C ALA A 483 20.56 46.58 22.05
N ARG A 484 20.99 45.38 22.46
CA ARG A 484 20.49 44.53 23.54
C ARG A 484 20.37 45.29 24.88
N VAL A 485 19.32 44.97 25.64
CA VAL A 485 19.30 45.04 27.11
C VAL A 485 18.69 43.73 27.63
N PRO A 486 19.33 43.03 28.58
CA PRO A 486 18.79 41.85 29.23
C PRO A 486 18.00 42.24 30.50
N VAL A 487 16.81 41.65 30.66
CA VAL A 487 16.01 41.61 31.90
C VAL A 487 15.41 40.21 31.88
N GLY A 488 15.50 39.33 32.87
CA GLY A 488 15.73 39.44 34.29
C GLY A 488 14.83 38.35 34.90
N GLU A 489 15.43 37.40 35.60
CA GLU A 489 14.79 36.25 36.25
C GLU A 489 13.51 36.65 37.02
N ARG A 490 12.45 35.85 36.89
CA ARG A 490 11.45 35.69 37.94
C ARG A 490 10.94 34.25 37.99
N ASP A 491 11.22 33.64 39.13
CA ASP A 491 10.45 32.55 39.73
C ASP A 491 8.95 32.85 39.73
N PHE A 492 8.14 31.85 39.40
CA PHE A 492 6.86 31.63 40.08
C PHE A 492 6.62 30.13 40.23
N SER A 493 6.63 29.71 41.49
CA SER A 493 5.89 28.56 41.99
C SER A 493 4.41 28.91 41.98
N GLU A 494 3.58 28.07 41.37
CA GLU A 494 2.29 27.56 41.87
C GLU A 494 1.71 26.52 40.91
#